data_AF-A0AAV0BFT9-F1
#
_entry.id   AF-A0AAV0BFT9-F1
#
_cell.length_a   1.000
_cell.length_b   1.000
_cell.length_c   1.000
_cell.angle_alpha   90.00
_cell.angle_beta   90.00
_cell.angle_gamma   90.00
#
_symmetry.space_group_name_H-M   'P 1'
#
loop_
_entity.id
_entity.type
_entity.pdbx_description
1 polymer ?
#
loop_
_entity_poly.entity_id
_entity_poly.type
_entity_poly.pdbx_seq_one_letter_code
_entity_poly.pdbx_strand_id
1 'polypeptide(L)'
;MISLRFSCLPPRTAWDTLRRQIRTLENNLENHITTYAKLCTSISTGYSSNGKLNEISVAESRELEEQIEENFKQLSLLVDQIFRLIETTSPSPTPSMIHTCNRHKEILEDYTRDFRRTKTSLRECEQRASLLSSVRSEISAFKSSQASSLDEDNRHLNDRNSINSSSRLADDILGQAYETRYQFSAQRQSILGSNSRMGNVVSSIPGVNSLISMINSRRKRDTLILSIVAGSCTLMLLFATFR
;
A
#
# COMPACT_ATOMS: atom_id res chain seq x y z
N MET A 1 -4.89 -27.11 -0.57
CA MET A 1 -4.62 -27.81 0.71
C MET A 1 -4.80 -26.95 1.97
N ILE A 2 -5.32 -25.71 1.90
CA ILE A 2 -5.49 -24.82 3.07
C ILE A 2 -6.85 -25.01 3.77
N SER A 3 -7.84 -25.59 3.09
CA SER A 3 -9.23 -25.70 3.57
C SER A 3 -9.42 -26.59 4.81
N LEU A 4 -8.53 -27.55 5.08
CA LEU A 4 -8.71 -28.53 6.17
C LEU A 4 -8.14 -28.10 7.52
N ARG A 5 -7.40 -26.97 7.61
CA ARG A 5 -6.81 -26.51 8.88
C ARG A 5 -7.71 -25.57 9.69
N PHE A 6 -8.76 -25.01 9.08
CA PHE A 6 -9.61 -24.02 9.74
C PHE A 6 -10.73 -24.61 10.60
N SER A 7 -11.09 -25.89 10.41
CA SER A 7 -12.25 -26.49 11.06
C SER A 7 -12.11 -26.79 12.56
N CYS A 8 -10.93 -26.55 13.17
CA CYS A 8 -10.65 -26.94 14.57
C CYS A 8 -10.16 -25.78 15.47
N LEU A 9 -10.10 -24.54 14.97
CA LEU A 9 -9.73 -23.40 15.79
C LEU A 9 -10.98 -22.77 16.47
N PRO A 10 -10.90 -22.38 17.75
CA PRO A 10 -12.00 -21.67 18.40
C PRO A 10 -12.34 -20.39 17.62
N PRO A 11 -13.63 -20.00 17.52
CA PRO A 11 -14.08 -18.94 16.62
C PRO A 11 -13.38 -17.58 16.82
N ARG A 12 -12.92 -17.29 18.05
CA ARG A 12 -12.11 -16.09 18.35
C ARG A 12 -10.71 -16.11 17.72
N THR A 13 -10.03 -17.26 17.68
CA THR A 13 -8.69 -17.36 17.08
C THR A 13 -8.77 -17.38 15.55
N ALA A 14 -9.82 -17.97 14.97
CA ALA A 14 -10.09 -17.91 13.53
C ALA A 14 -10.38 -16.47 13.05
N TRP A 15 -11.10 -15.69 13.85
CA TRP A 15 -11.33 -14.27 13.57
C TRP A 15 -10.04 -13.46 13.54
N ASP A 16 -9.18 -13.63 14.56
CA ASP A 16 -7.92 -12.88 14.65
C ASP A 16 -6.93 -13.26 13.54
N THR A 17 -6.91 -14.52 13.10
CA THR A 17 -6.05 -14.96 11.98
C THR A 17 -6.52 -14.37 10.66
N LEU A 18 -7.82 -14.45 10.35
CA LEU A 18 -8.40 -13.87 9.13
C LEU A 18 -8.17 -12.36 9.07
N ARG A 19 -8.42 -11.64 10.17
CA ARG A 19 -8.19 -10.20 10.24
C ARG A 19 -6.72 -9.81 10.00
N ARG A 20 -5.77 -10.61 10.52
CA ARG A 20 -4.35 -10.39 10.26
C ARG A 20 -3.99 -10.64 8.79
N GLN A 21 -4.52 -11.71 8.20
CA GLN A 21 -4.29 -12.02 6.78
C GLN A 21 -4.85 -10.94 5.87
N ILE A 22 -6.08 -10.47 6.13
CA ILE A 22 -6.71 -9.36 5.40
C ILE A 22 -5.82 -8.11 5.46
N ARG A 23 -5.37 -7.71 6.65
CA ARG A 23 -4.49 -6.53 6.78
C ARG A 23 -3.16 -6.67 6.05
N THR A 24 -2.56 -7.85 6.07
CA THR A 24 -1.32 -8.09 5.35
C THR A 24 -1.53 -7.96 3.85
N LEU A 25 -2.64 -8.50 3.31
CA LEU A 25 -3.00 -8.34 1.91
C LEU A 25 -3.36 -6.89 1.56
N GLU A 26 -4.10 -6.18 2.41
CA GLU A 26 -4.40 -4.75 2.23
C GLU A 26 -3.11 -3.93 2.09
N ASN A 27 -2.14 -4.14 2.99
CA ASN A 27 -0.85 -3.44 2.93
C ASN A 27 -0.04 -3.81 1.68
N ASN A 28 -0.06 -5.08 1.27
CA ASN A 28 0.62 -5.51 0.06
C ASN A 28 -0.03 -4.86 -1.19
N LEU A 29 -1.35 -4.82 -1.22
CA LEU A 29 -2.13 -4.24 -2.30
C LEU A 29 -1.95 -2.71 -2.38
N GLU A 30 -1.88 -2.01 -1.26
CA GLU A 30 -1.55 -0.58 -1.21
C GLU A 30 -0.16 -0.30 -1.81
N ASN A 31 0.84 -1.12 -1.45
CA ASN A 31 2.19 -1.01 -2.00
C ASN A 31 2.19 -1.25 -3.52
N HIS A 32 1.53 -2.31 -3.98
CA HIS A 32 1.47 -2.63 -5.42
C HIS A 32 0.71 -1.56 -6.21
N ILE A 33 -0.43 -1.06 -5.71
CA ILE A 33 -1.15 0.04 -6.38
C ILE A 33 -0.29 1.30 -6.46
N THR A 34 0.47 1.60 -5.40
CA THR A 34 1.36 2.77 -5.38
C THR A 34 2.52 2.61 -6.37
N THR A 35 3.13 1.43 -6.47
CA THR A 35 4.18 1.18 -7.47
C THR A 35 3.62 1.21 -8.89
N TYR A 36 2.44 0.63 -9.11
CA TYR A 36 1.71 0.69 -10.38
C TYR A 36 1.45 2.13 -10.82
N ALA A 37 0.92 2.97 -9.92
CA ALA A 37 0.63 4.36 -10.22
C ALA A 37 1.90 5.14 -10.59
N LYS A 38 3.00 4.94 -9.85
CA LYS A 38 4.30 5.55 -10.18
C LYS A 38 4.81 5.11 -11.55
N LEU A 39 4.68 3.82 -11.86
CA LEU A 39 5.09 3.27 -13.16
C LEU A 39 4.22 3.85 -14.29
N CYS A 40 2.91 3.97 -14.09
CA CYS A 40 1.99 4.62 -15.02
C CYS A 40 2.39 6.08 -15.29
N THR A 41 2.70 6.87 -14.26
CA THR A 41 3.18 8.25 -14.43
C THR A 41 4.51 8.27 -15.18
N SER A 42 5.44 7.38 -14.84
CA SER A 42 6.73 7.26 -15.53
C SER A 42 6.56 6.95 -17.03
N ILE A 43 5.65 6.03 -17.37
CA ILE A 43 5.31 5.69 -18.75
C ILE A 43 4.72 6.89 -19.48
N SER A 44 3.80 7.62 -18.85
CA SER A 44 3.15 8.80 -19.45
C SER A 44 4.12 9.96 -19.69
N THR A 45 4.98 10.26 -18.71
CA THR A 45 6.03 11.28 -18.83
C THR A 45 7.10 10.86 -19.85
N GLY A 46 7.50 9.59 -19.84
CA GLY A 46 8.44 9.03 -20.81
C GLY A 46 7.92 9.04 -22.25
N TYR A 47 6.62 8.85 -22.42
CA TYR A 47 5.97 8.99 -23.72
C TYR A 47 5.96 10.46 -24.18
N SER A 48 5.62 11.39 -23.30
CA SER A 48 5.60 12.83 -23.61
C SER A 48 7.00 13.38 -23.94
N SER A 49 8.05 12.78 -23.35
CA SER A 49 9.45 13.18 -23.54
C SER A 49 10.05 12.70 -24.86
N ASN A 50 9.93 11.41 -25.12
CA ASN A 50 10.67 10.72 -26.19
C ASN A 50 9.77 10.36 -27.38
N GLY A 51 8.45 10.57 -27.25
CA GLY A 51 7.45 10.17 -28.24
C GLY A 51 7.42 8.66 -28.46
N LYS A 52 7.92 7.87 -27.50
CA LYS A 52 8.00 6.40 -27.52
C LYS A 52 7.71 5.86 -26.13
N LEU A 53 6.94 4.78 -26.07
CA LEU A 53 6.74 4.02 -24.85
C LEU A 53 7.99 3.16 -24.58
N ASN A 54 8.35 3.04 -23.31
CA ASN A 54 9.35 2.06 -22.89
C ASN A 54 8.66 0.71 -22.70
N GLU A 55 8.87 -0.21 -23.65
CA GLU A 55 8.25 -1.54 -23.66
C GLU A 55 8.53 -2.34 -22.38
N ILE A 56 9.70 -2.16 -21.75
CA ILE A 56 10.06 -2.83 -20.50
C ILE A 56 9.15 -2.37 -19.37
N SER A 57 8.96 -1.05 -19.23
CA SER A 57 8.06 -0.50 -18.20
C SER A 57 6.60 -0.85 -18.44
N VAL A 58 6.18 -0.98 -19.71
CA VAL A 58 4.83 -1.43 -20.05
C VAL A 58 4.65 -2.90 -19.67
N ALA A 59 5.62 -3.77 -19.97
CA ALA A 59 5.58 -5.18 -19.58
C ALA A 59 5.55 -5.35 -18.05
N GLU A 60 6.40 -4.61 -17.33
CA GLU A 60 6.41 -4.57 -15.86
C GLU A 60 5.07 -4.11 -15.29
N SER A 61 4.44 -3.09 -15.91
CA SER A 61 3.13 -2.60 -15.47
C SER A 61 2.04 -3.66 -15.65
N ARG A 62 2.13 -4.47 -16.71
CA ARG A 62 1.17 -5.53 -17.01
C ARG A 62 1.29 -6.71 -16.05
N GLU A 63 2.52 -7.11 -15.73
CA GLU A 63 2.79 -8.14 -14.72
C GLU A 63 2.26 -7.70 -13.35
N LEU A 64 2.50 -6.44 -12.99
CA LEU A 64 2.06 -5.89 -11.72
C LEU A 64 0.53 -5.73 -11.65
N GLU A 65 -0.12 -5.43 -12.78
CA GLU A 65 -1.58 -5.46 -12.94
C GLU A 65 -2.16 -6.86 -12.66
N GLU A 66 -1.55 -7.92 -13.20
CA GLU A 66 -1.98 -9.30 -12.93
C GLU A 66 -1.85 -9.67 -11.43
N GLN A 67 -0.73 -9.28 -10.82
CA GLN A 67 -0.51 -9.51 -9.38
C GLN A 67 -1.54 -8.76 -8.51
N ILE A 68 -1.88 -7.51 -8.87
CA ILE A 68 -2.91 -6.73 -8.18
C ILE A 68 -4.28 -7.40 -8.31
N GLU A 69 -4.64 -7.87 -9.50
CA GLU A 69 -5.91 -8.57 -9.75
C GLU A 69 -6.02 -9.88 -8.95
N GLU A 70 -4.93 -10.63 -8.84
CA GLU A 70 -4.89 -11.84 -8.01
C GLU A 70 -5.03 -11.52 -6.52
N ASN A 71 -4.32 -10.50 -6.03
CA ASN A 71 -4.46 -10.04 -4.65
C ASN A 71 -5.88 -9.57 -4.34
N PHE A 72 -6.56 -8.90 -5.27
CA PHE A 72 -7.97 -8.51 -5.12
C PHE A 72 -8.89 -9.72 -4.96
N LYS A 73 -8.70 -10.78 -5.76
CA LYS A 73 -9.48 -12.03 -5.63
C LYS A 73 -9.27 -12.65 -4.25
N GLN A 74 -8.02 -12.74 -3.80
CA GLN A 74 -7.68 -13.29 -2.49
C GLN A 74 -8.28 -12.47 -1.35
N LEU A 75 -8.17 -11.13 -1.42
CA LEU A 75 -8.74 -10.23 -0.43
C LEU A 75 -10.27 -10.35 -0.39
N SER A 76 -10.95 -10.37 -1.54
CA SER A 76 -12.40 -10.58 -1.62
C SER A 76 -12.82 -11.91 -0.97
N LEU A 77 -12.09 -13.00 -1.23
CA LEU A 77 -12.38 -14.30 -0.63
C LEU A 77 -12.21 -14.28 0.90
N LEU A 78 -11.18 -13.60 1.43
CA LEU A 78 -10.99 -13.49 2.88
C LEU A 78 -12.04 -12.60 3.53
N VAL A 79 -12.45 -11.52 2.86
CA VAL A 79 -13.54 -10.66 3.32
C VAL A 79 -14.84 -11.47 3.36
N ASP A 80 -15.18 -12.23 2.33
CA ASP A 80 -16.37 -13.10 2.35
C ASP A 80 -16.31 -14.15 3.47
N GLN A 81 -15.14 -14.74 3.71
CA GLN A 81 -14.93 -15.69 4.81
C GLN A 81 -15.13 -15.03 6.18
N ILE A 82 -14.66 -13.79 6.36
CA ILE A 82 -14.79 -13.09 7.63
C ILE A 82 -16.24 -12.66 7.89
N PHE A 83 -17.00 -12.32 6.85
CA PHE A 83 -18.45 -12.10 6.93
C PHE A 83 -19.21 -13.37 7.31
N ARG A 84 -18.92 -14.51 6.67
CA ARG A 84 -19.52 -15.81 7.02
C ARG A 84 -19.19 -16.25 8.44
N LEU A 85 -17.98 -15.96 8.91
CA LEU A 85 -17.59 -16.26 10.29
C LEU A 85 -18.39 -15.42 11.29
N ILE A 86 -18.66 -14.15 11.00
CA ILE A 86 -19.51 -13.29 11.84
C ILE A 86 -20.95 -13.83 11.90
N GLU A 87 -21.52 -14.25 10.78
CA GLU A 87 -22.89 -14.77 10.71
C GLU A 87 -23.06 -16.08 11.49
N THR A 88 -22.02 -16.91 11.54
CA THR A 88 -22.02 -18.22 12.22
C THR A 88 -21.50 -18.16 13.66
N THR A 89 -21.00 -17.00 14.11
CA THR A 89 -20.46 -16.83 15.46
C THR A 89 -21.58 -16.75 16.50
N SER A 90 -21.51 -17.63 17.50
CA SER A 90 -22.33 -17.62 18.71
C SER A 90 -21.42 -17.55 19.95
N PRO A 91 -21.64 -16.64 20.92
CA PRO A 91 -22.74 -15.67 21.02
C PRO A 91 -22.67 -14.55 19.97
N SER A 92 -23.76 -13.79 19.84
CA SER A 92 -23.95 -12.74 18.83
C SER A 92 -22.70 -11.86 18.63
N PRO A 93 -22.32 -11.55 17.38
CA PRO A 93 -21.14 -10.76 17.07
C PRO A 93 -21.20 -9.37 17.70
N THR A 94 -20.07 -8.92 18.24
CA THR A 94 -19.97 -7.58 18.85
C THR A 94 -20.09 -6.49 17.76
N PRO A 95 -20.72 -5.34 18.04
CA PRO A 95 -20.82 -4.22 17.07
C PRO A 95 -19.48 -3.79 16.45
N SER A 96 -18.39 -3.88 17.22
CA SER A 96 -17.01 -3.61 16.74
C SER A 96 -16.54 -4.60 15.66
N MET A 97 -16.93 -5.87 15.73
CA MET A 97 -16.60 -6.89 14.72
C MET A 97 -17.33 -6.60 13.41
N ILE A 98 -18.62 -6.27 13.49
CA ILE A 98 -19.46 -5.90 12.33
C ILE A 98 -18.88 -4.67 11.64
N HIS A 99 -18.56 -3.62 12.40
CA HIS A 99 -17.94 -2.40 11.87
C HIS A 99 -16.59 -2.70 11.19
N THR A 100 -15.75 -3.55 11.79
CA THR A 100 -14.47 -3.93 11.19
C THR A 100 -14.66 -4.66 9.86
N CYS A 101 -15.67 -5.53 9.77
CA CYS A 101 -16.00 -6.27 8.55
C CYS A 101 -16.48 -5.34 7.42
N ASN A 102 -17.40 -4.43 7.74
CA ASN A 102 -17.87 -3.41 6.80
C ASN A 102 -16.71 -2.53 6.32
N ARG A 103 -15.80 -2.15 7.21
CA ARG A 103 -14.61 -1.38 6.86
C ARG A 103 -13.71 -2.11 5.85
N HIS A 104 -13.50 -3.42 6.02
CA HIS A 104 -12.71 -4.20 5.05
C HIS A 104 -13.38 -4.25 3.67
N LYS A 105 -14.71 -4.29 3.62
CA LYS A 105 -15.46 -4.19 2.36
C LYS A 105 -15.32 -2.82 1.70
N GLU A 106 -15.48 -1.74 2.46
CA GLU A 106 -15.30 -0.36 1.97
C GLU A 106 -13.90 -0.15 1.40
N ILE A 107 -12.86 -0.60 2.12
CA ILE A 107 -11.47 -0.51 1.68
C ILE A 107 -11.25 -1.27 0.36
N LEU A 108 -11.82 -2.47 0.24
CA LEU A 108 -11.74 -3.26 -0.99
C LEU A 108 -12.39 -2.53 -2.18
N GLU A 109 -13.56 -1.94 -1.99
CA GLU A 109 -14.27 -1.17 -3.02
C GLU A 109 -13.48 0.09 -3.44
N ASP A 110 -12.93 0.82 -2.46
CA ASP A 110 -12.09 2.00 -2.70
C ASP A 110 -10.84 1.66 -3.50
N TYR A 111 -10.10 0.63 -3.10
CA TYR A 111 -8.92 0.17 -3.84
C TYR A 111 -9.26 -0.31 -5.25
N THR A 112 -10.38 -1.00 -5.42
CA THR A 112 -10.85 -1.45 -6.74
C THR A 112 -11.15 -0.26 -7.65
N ARG A 113 -11.79 0.79 -7.12
CA ARG A 113 -12.09 2.02 -7.85
C ARG A 113 -10.81 2.75 -8.27
N ASP A 114 -9.87 2.92 -7.33
CA ASP A 114 -8.62 3.62 -7.58
C ASP A 114 -7.72 2.88 -8.59
N PHE A 115 -7.67 1.54 -8.49
CA PHE A 115 -6.98 0.70 -9.46
C PHE A 115 -7.58 0.82 -10.86
N ARG A 116 -8.91 0.72 -10.98
CA ARG A 116 -9.61 0.88 -12.27
C ARG A 116 -9.34 2.25 -12.91
N ARG A 117 -9.37 3.32 -12.11
CA ARG A 117 -9.05 4.68 -12.59
C ARG A 117 -7.64 4.74 -13.18
N THR A 118 -6.67 4.20 -12.45
CA THR A 118 -5.25 4.19 -12.86
C THR A 118 -5.04 3.36 -14.13
N LYS A 119 -5.67 2.18 -14.21
CA LYS A 119 -5.65 1.29 -15.38
C LYS A 119 -6.25 1.95 -16.62
N THR A 120 -7.37 2.66 -16.50
CA THR A 120 -7.95 3.42 -17.62
C THR A 120 -6.99 4.51 -18.11
N SER A 121 -6.38 5.26 -17.19
CA SER A 121 -5.39 6.30 -17.54
C SER A 121 -4.20 5.73 -18.31
N LEU A 122 -3.69 4.56 -17.91
CA LEU A 122 -2.59 3.90 -18.61
C LEU A 122 -3.00 3.46 -20.01
N ARG A 123 -4.16 2.82 -20.15
CA ARG A 123 -4.69 2.39 -21.45
C ARG A 123 -4.91 3.54 -22.42
N GLU A 124 -5.40 4.68 -21.94
CA GLU A 124 -5.51 5.88 -22.77
C GLU A 124 -4.15 6.37 -23.27
N CYS A 125 -3.12 6.31 -22.41
CA CYS A 125 -1.76 6.63 -22.79
C CYS A 125 -1.22 5.68 -23.87
N GLU A 126 -1.43 4.37 -23.69
CA GLU A 126 -1.03 3.34 -24.67
C GLU A 126 -1.75 3.50 -26.00
N GLN A 127 -3.05 3.76 -25.98
CA GLN A 127 -3.84 4.01 -27.19
C GLN A 127 -3.34 5.24 -27.94
N ARG A 128 -3.09 6.36 -27.24
CA ARG A 128 -2.49 7.56 -27.84
C ARG A 128 -1.12 7.25 -28.46
N ALA A 129 -0.29 6.50 -27.77
CA ALA A 129 1.02 6.10 -28.26
C ALA A 129 0.94 5.21 -29.51
N SER A 130 0.04 4.23 -29.52
CA SER A 130 -0.17 3.34 -30.67
C SER A 130 -0.64 4.11 -31.91
N LEU A 131 -1.64 4.99 -31.75
CA LEU A 131 -2.16 5.82 -32.84
C LEU A 131 -1.09 6.76 -33.42
N LEU A 132 -0.34 7.45 -32.55
CA LEU A 132 0.71 8.38 -32.99
C LEU A 132 1.95 7.67 -33.52
N SER A 133 2.20 6.41 -33.13
CA SER A 133 3.27 5.58 -33.70
C SER A 133 3.01 5.26 -35.18
N SER A 134 1.77 4.93 -35.55
CA SER A 134 1.38 4.71 -36.95
C SER A 134 1.59 5.96 -37.78
N VAL A 135 1.08 7.11 -37.30
CA VAL A 135 1.22 8.40 -37.97
C VAL A 135 2.69 8.79 -38.11
N ARG A 136 3.51 8.60 -37.08
CA ARG A 136 4.95 8.90 -37.13
C ARG A 136 5.68 8.02 -38.13
N SER A 137 5.30 6.73 -38.22
CA SER A 137 5.84 5.81 -39.22
C SER A 137 5.52 6.28 -40.64
N GLU A 138 4.26 6.63 -40.92
CA GLU A 138 3.83 7.14 -42.23
C GLU A 138 4.51 8.46 -42.59
N ILE A 139 4.60 9.40 -41.65
CA ILE A 139 5.33 10.67 -41.84
C ILE A 139 6.81 10.40 -42.12
N SER A 140 7.43 9.46 -41.40
CA SER A 140 8.84 9.13 -41.63
C SER A 140 9.07 8.48 -42.99
N ALA A 141 8.17 7.60 -43.43
CA ALA A 141 8.22 6.99 -44.75
C ALA A 141 8.04 8.03 -45.86
N PHE A 142 7.07 8.93 -45.73
CA PHE A 142 6.86 10.06 -46.65
C PHE A 142 8.04 11.04 -46.66
N LYS A 143 8.60 11.35 -45.48
CA LYS A 143 9.79 12.21 -45.37
C LYS A 143 11.00 11.55 -46.02
N SER A 144 11.20 10.24 -45.84
CA SER A 144 12.30 9.50 -46.47
C SER A 144 12.19 9.41 -47.98
N SER A 145 10.98 9.36 -48.55
CA SER A 145 10.78 9.39 -50.00
C SER A 145 10.98 10.78 -50.60
N GLN A 146 10.88 11.85 -49.80
CA GLN A 146 11.10 13.24 -50.20
C GLN A 146 12.51 13.78 -49.84
N ALA A 147 13.26 13.07 -49.00
CA ALA A 147 14.56 13.50 -48.44
C ALA A 147 15.71 13.59 -49.46
N SER A 148 15.53 13.19 -50.72
CA SER A 148 16.57 13.30 -51.75
C SER A 148 16.89 14.74 -52.20
N SER A 149 16.26 15.79 -51.64
CA SER A 149 16.45 17.18 -52.11
C SER A 149 16.49 18.30 -51.05
N LEU A 150 16.29 18.06 -49.74
CA LEU A 150 15.97 19.13 -48.76
C LEU A 150 16.64 18.98 -47.35
N ASP A 151 17.81 18.35 -47.26
CA ASP A 151 18.35 17.81 -46.00
C ASP A 151 18.81 18.82 -44.92
N GLU A 152 19.30 20.02 -45.26
CA GLU A 152 19.85 20.94 -44.24
C GLU A 152 18.78 21.71 -43.45
N ASP A 153 17.86 22.41 -44.12
CA ASP A 153 16.81 23.19 -43.45
C ASP A 153 15.91 22.31 -42.56
N ASN A 154 15.66 21.07 -43.02
CA ASN A 154 14.81 20.12 -42.31
C ASN A 154 15.49 19.57 -41.04
N ARG A 155 16.83 19.48 -41.03
CA ARG A 155 17.61 19.12 -39.85
C ARG A 155 17.55 20.22 -38.78
N HIS A 156 17.71 21.49 -39.18
CA HIS A 156 17.62 22.62 -38.25
C HIS A 156 16.22 22.80 -37.64
N LEU A 157 15.17 22.58 -38.42
CA LEU A 157 13.80 22.63 -37.92
C LEU A 157 13.49 21.47 -36.96
N ASN A 158 13.98 20.27 -37.24
CA ASN A 158 13.80 19.12 -36.35
C ASN A 158 14.52 19.31 -35.00
N ASP A 159 15.70 19.93 -35.02
CA ASP A 159 16.46 20.28 -33.81
C ASP A 159 15.73 21.34 -32.96
N ARG A 160 15.11 22.33 -33.59
CA ARG A 160 14.27 23.30 -32.89
C ARG A 160 13.04 22.65 -32.24
N ASN A 161 12.43 21.69 -32.91
CA ASN A 161 11.28 20.97 -32.37
C ASN A 161 11.67 20.08 -31.17
N SER A 162 12.82 19.39 -31.23
CA SER A 162 13.32 18.57 -30.11
C SER A 162 13.70 19.42 -28.90
N ILE A 163 14.25 20.62 -29.13
CA ILE A 163 14.54 21.59 -28.06
C ILE A 163 13.24 22.10 -27.43
N ASN A 164 12.23 22.45 -28.23
CA ASN A 164 10.95 22.95 -27.70
C ASN A 164 10.22 21.87 -26.88
N SER A 165 10.22 20.61 -27.34
CA SER A 165 9.66 19.49 -26.56
C SER A 165 10.41 19.27 -25.25
N SER A 166 11.75 19.36 -25.28
CA SER A 166 12.59 19.23 -24.07
C SER A 166 12.31 20.35 -23.06
N SER A 167 12.08 21.58 -23.55
CA SER A 167 11.74 22.73 -22.68
C SER A 167 10.40 22.53 -21.98
N ARG A 168 9.35 22.11 -22.71
CA ARG A 168 8.03 21.86 -22.12
C ARG A 168 8.07 20.74 -21.10
N LEU A 169 8.90 19.72 -21.35
CA LEU A 169 9.11 18.63 -20.40
C LEU A 169 9.83 19.10 -19.14
N ALA A 170 10.83 19.97 -19.26
CA ALA A 170 11.49 20.54 -18.10
C ALA A 170 10.47 21.28 -17.21
N ASP A 171 9.56 22.02 -17.83
CA ASP A 171 8.46 22.70 -17.14
C ASP A 171 7.47 21.71 -16.48
N ASP A 172 7.15 20.60 -17.14
CA ASP A 172 6.23 19.58 -16.60
C ASP A 172 6.86 18.78 -15.45
N ILE A 173 8.15 18.44 -15.55
CA ILE A 173 8.92 17.83 -14.45
C ILE A 173 9.05 18.80 -13.28
N LEU A 174 9.26 20.09 -13.54
CA LEU A 174 9.25 21.13 -12.51
C LEU A 174 7.88 21.20 -11.83
N GLY A 175 6.79 21.20 -12.60
CA GLY A 175 5.42 21.19 -12.09
C GLY A 175 5.14 19.96 -11.21
N GLN A 176 5.45 18.77 -11.69
CA GLN A 176 5.29 17.51 -10.94
C GLN A 176 6.19 17.46 -9.69
N ALA A 177 7.39 18.04 -9.72
CA ALA A 177 8.25 18.14 -8.54
C ALA A 177 7.66 19.09 -7.48
N TYR A 178 7.08 20.22 -7.90
CA TYR A 178 6.37 21.12 -6.99
C TYR A 178 5.11 20.46 -6.40
N GLU A 179 4.37 19.71 -7.20
CA GLU A 179 3.17 18.99 -6.77
C GLU A 179 3.51 17.82 -5.84
N THR A 180 4.58 17.07 -6.13
CA THR A 180 5.11 16.01 -5.26
C THR A 180 5.64 16.59 -3.95
N ARG A 181 6.31 17.75 -3.97
CA ARG A 181 6.72 18.47 -2.75
C ARG A 181 5.51 18.89 -1.93
N TYR A 182 4.44 19.37 -2.58
CA TYR A 182 3.19 19.71 -1.90
C TYR A 182 2.52 18.47 -1.31
N GLN A 183 2.45 17.35 -2.05
CA GLN A 183 1.91 16.08 -1.57
C GLN A 183 2.73 15.51 -0.40
N PHE A 184 4.06 15.56 -0.44
CA PHE A 184 4.90 15.16 0.71
C PHE A 184 4.76 16.11 1.90
N SER A 185 4.59 17.41 1.67
CA SER A 185 4.34 18.38 2.75
C SER A 185 2.96 18.18 3.40
N ALA A 186 1.93 17.94 2.58
CA ALA A 186 0.57 17.62 3.05
C ALA A 186 0.54 16.26 3.76
N GLN A 187 1.27 15.26 3.25
CA GLN A 187 1.45 13.96 3.90
C GLN A 187 2.22 14.08 5.22
N ARG A 188 3.24 14.94 5.30
CA ARG A 188 3.95 15.25 6.56
C ARG A 188 3.02 15.91 7.57
N GLN A 189 2.16 16.84 7.15
CA GLN A 189 1.16 17.46 8.01
C GLN A 189 0.11 16.43 8.50
N SER A 190 -0.26 15.47 7.66
CA SER A 190 -1.15 14.35 8.02
C SER A 190 -0.49 13.35 8.99
N ILE A 191 0.80 13.06 8.82
CA ILE A 191 1.59 12.21 9.74
C ILE A 191 1.78 12.92 11.09
N LEU A 192 2.11 14.22 11.10
CA LEU A 192 2.21 15.01 12.33
C LEU A 192 0.84 15.11 13.04
N GLY A 193 -0.24 15.28 12.27
CA GLY A 193 -1.61 15.20 12.77
C GLY A 193 -1.95 13.83 13.37
N SER A 194 -1.48 12.74 12.76
CA SER A 194 -1.68 11.36 13.28
C SER A 194 -0.91 11.12 14.57
N ASN A 195 0.30 11.68 14.71
CA ASN A 195 1.08 11.61 15.95
C ASN A 195 0.41 12.43 17.08
N SER A 196 -0.20 13.58 16.75
CA SER A 196 -1.01 14.35 17.71
C SER A 196 -2.30 13.64 18.12
N ARG A 197 -2.95 12.87 17.23
CA ARG A 197 -4.12 12.05 17.57
C ARG A 197 -3.74 10.86 18.46
N MET A 198 -2.57 10.27 18.29
CA MET A 198 -2.07 9.22 19.20
C MET A 198 -1.71 9.78 20.58
N GLY A 199 -1.10 10.97 20.65
CA GLY A 199 -0.89 11.69 21.91
C GLY A 199 -2.19 12.13 22.59
N ASN A 200 -3.19 12.52 21.81
CA ASN A 200 -4.50 12.93 22.33
C ASN A 200 -5.42 11.76 22.70
N VAL A 201 -5.26 10.56 22.12
CA VAL A 201 -5.95 9.34 22.60
C VAL A 201 -5.35 8.87 23.93
N VAL A 202 -4.05 9.10 24.15
CA VAL A 202 -3.42 8.84 25.47
C VAL A 202 -3.87 9.86 26.53
N SER A 203 -4.17 11.11 26.14
CA SER A 203 -4.68 12.14 27.07
C SER A 203 -6.20 12.19 27.22
N SER A 204 -6.97 11.63 26.28
CA SER A 204 -8.45 11.61 26.31
C SER A 204 -9.07 10.32 26.89
N ILE A 205 -8.26 9.34 27.31
CA ILE A 205 -8.72 8.22 28.15
C ILE A 205 -8.24 8.42 29.59
N PRO A 206 -8.89 9.28 30.39
CA PRO A 206 -8.63 9.35 31.82
C PRO A 206 -8.95 7.98 32.46
N GLY A 207 -7.94 7.31 33.00
CA GLY A 207 -8.11 6.03 33.73
C GLY A 207 -7.15 4.89 33.33
N VAL A 208 -6.53 4.92 32.15
CA VAL A 208 -5.60 3.85 31.72
C VAL A 208 -4.35 3.81 32.60
N ASN A 209 -3.86 4.98 33.04
CA ASN A 209 -2.67 5.04 33.90
C ASN A 209 -2.90 4.41 35.29
N SER A 210 -4.14 4.45 35.80
CA SER A 210 -4.50 3.79 37.07
C SER A 210 -4.64 2.27 36.89
N LEU A 211 -5.21 1.82 35.77
CA LEU A 211 -5.33 0.39 35.44
C LEU A 211 -3.97 -0.27 35.19
N ILE A 212 -3.06 0.39 34.46
CA ILE A 212 -1.70 -0.11 34.22
C ILE A 212 -0.88 -0.14 35.53
N SER A 213 -1.06 0.86 36.40
CA SER A 213 -0.42 0.92 37.73
C SER A 213 -0.92 -0.19 38.67
N MET A 214 -2.24 -0.46 38.68
CA MET A 214 -2.82 -1.55 39.47
C MET A 214 -2.37 -2.94 39.00
N ILE A 215 -2.20 -3.13 37.69
CA ILE A 215 -1.67 -4.38 37.12
C ILE A 215 -0.21 -4.60 37.52
N ASN A 216 0.62 -3.55 37.47
CA ASN A 216 2.04 -3.65 37.80
C ASN A 216 2.28 -3.82 39.32
N SER A 217 1.40 -3.25 40.16
CA SER A 217 1.42 -3.42 41.62
C SER A 217 1.14 -4.86 42.06
N ARG A 218 0.22 -5.58 41.40
CA ARG A 218 -0.06 -7.00 41.69
C ARG A 218 1.13 -7.89 41.33
N ARG A 219 1.72 -7.74 40.13
CA ARG A 219 2.92 -8.51 39.74
C ARG A 219 4.12 -8.29 40.66
N LYS A 220 4.36 -7.06 41.11
CA LYS A 220 5.47 -6.76 42.03
C LYS A 220 5.30 -7.41 43.40
N ARG A 221 4.07 -7.50 43.93
CA ARG A 221 3.81 -8.18 45.20
C ARG A 221 4.04 -9.69 45.09
N ASP A 222 3.59 -10.31 44.00
CA ASP A 222 3.77 -11.76 43.80
C ASP A 222 5.25 -12.13 43.66
N THR A 223 6.05 -11.32 42.94
CA THR A 223 7.50 -11.54 42.81
C THR A 223 8.25 -11.32 44.14
N LEU A 224 7.84 -10.34 44.95
CA LEU A 224 8.47 -10.06 46.24
C LEU A 224 8.18 -11.16 47.28
N ILE A 225 6.97 -11.72 47.29
CA ILE A 225 6.64 -12.85 48.17
C ILE A 225 7.45 -14.08 47.74
N LEU A 226 7.53 -14.35 46.43
CA LEU A 226 8.29 -15.49 45.90
C LEU A 226 9.78 -15.41 46.26
N SER A 227 10.41 -14.24 46.14
CA SER A 227 11.83 -14.07 46.44
C SER A 227 12.16 -14.18 47.93
N ILE A 228 11.29 -13.70 48.82
CA ILE A 228 11.47 -13.85 50.27
C ILE A 228 11.38 -15.33 50.66
N VAL A 229 10.37 -16.05 50.18
CA VAL A 229 10.18 -17.48 50.51
C VAL A 229 11.34 -18.33 49.99
N ALA A 230 11.78 -18.08 48.75
CA ALA A 230 12.94 -18.76 48.18
C ALA A 230 14.21 -18.46 49.00
N GLY A 231 14.48 -17.19 49.30
CA GLY A 231 15.66 -16.78 50.05
C GLY A 231 15.68 -17.30 51.50
N SER A 232 14.55 -17.26 52.20
CA SER A 232 14.45 -17.80 53.57
C SER A 232 14.67 -19.31 53.60
N CYS A 233 14.14 -20.04 52.61
CA CYS A 233 14.35 -21.47 52.48
C CYS A 233 15.83 -21.80 52.23
N THR A 234 16.49 -21.06 51.33
CA THR A 234 17.93 -21.26 51.06
C THR A 234 18.80 -20.95 52.28
N LEU A 235 18.51 -19.87 53.02
CA LEU A 235 19.23 -19.51 54.25
C LEU A 235 19.07 -20.56 55.35
N MET A 236 17.84 -21.06 55.55
CA MET A 236 17.56 -22.08 56.56
C MET A 236 18.31 -23.39 56.26
N LEU A 237 18.36 -23.82 55.00
CA LEU A 237 19.13 -25.00 54.59
C LEU A 237 20.63 -24.78 54.83
N LEU A 238 21.17 -23.62 54.46
CA LEU A 238 22.59 -23.33 54.66
C LEU A 238 22.94 -23.34 56.15
N PHE A 239 22.12 -22.72 57.00
CA PHE A 239 22.33 -22.71 58.45
C PHE A 239 22.23 -24.11 59.08
N ALA A 240 21.33 -24.96 58.57
CA ALA A 240 21.19 -26.35 59.02
C ALA A 240 22.37 -27.23 58.57
N THR A 241 23.00 -26.95 57.42
CA THR A 241 24.17 -27.70 56.95
C THR A 241 25.48 -27.29 57.61
N PHE A 242 25.60 -26.03 58.06
CA PHE A 242 26.82 -25.48 58.65
C PHE A 242 26.87 -25.60 60.19
N ARG A 243 25.87 -26.25 60.79
CA ARG A 243 25.74 -26.50 62.23
C ARG A 243 25.74 -27.99 62.50
#